data_AF-A0A1B0GI58-F1
#
_entry.id   AF-A0A1B0GI58-F1
#
_cell.length_a   1.000
_cell.length_b   1.000
_cell.length_c   1.000
_cell.angle_alpha   90.00
_cell.angle_beta   90.00
_cell.angle_gamma   90.00
#
_symmetry.space_group_name_H-M   'P 1'
#
loop_
_entity.id
_entity.type
_entity.pdbx_description
1 polymer ?
#
loop_
_entity_poly.entity_id
_entity_poly.type
_entity_poly.pdbx_seq_one_letter_code
_entity_poly.pdbx_strand_id
1 'polypeptide(L)'
;MRFLINCCSCIEGRMAMTRQGLLEHISQFHPHVTRLQRSHTAVIEEWLTFYEILTRYPEGRAAKYLTVLTALIQQSNVGIRRKAVEILRNFAMDSANTAALLSSEDFMRTVKMILDGSDREDQLNASVAIWSMIANNTRAKNAIKSTSIPGKLQAIQNNLILAGNTEGNHLYSSMENISKILMV
;
A
#
# COMPACT_ATOMS: atom_id res chain seq x y z
N MET A 1 12.06 -17.57 -6.38
CA MET A 1 12.03 -16.17 -5.93
C MET A 1 13.34 -15.66 -5.34
N ARG A 2 14.07 -16.43 -4.52
CA ARG A 2 15.33 -15.96 -3.89
C ARG A 2 16.36 -15.35 -4.85
N PHE A 3 16.58 -15.95 -6.02
CA PHE A 3 17.48 -15.39 -7.04
C PHE A 3 17.06 -13.97 -7.48
N LEU A 4 15.76 -13.77 -7.73
CA LEU A 4 15.21 -12.47 -8.13
C LEU A 4 15.35 -11.42 -7.02
N ILE A 5 15.13 -11.83 -5.75
CA ILE A 5 15.37 -10.96 -4.59
C ILE A 5 16.84 -10.51 -4.55
N ASN A 6 17.79 -11.41 -4.81
CA ASN A 6 19.20 -11.04 -4.87
C ASN A 6 19.50 -10.10 -6.06
N CYS A 7 18.85 -10.30 -7.21
CA CYS A 7 18.96 -9.39 -8.35
C CYS A 7 18.39 -8.00 -8.04
N CYS A 8 17.41 -7.86 -7.14
CA CYS A 8 16.90 -6.54 -6.73
C CYS A 8 17.94 -5.69 -6.01
N SER A 9 18.99 -6.29 -5.45
CA SER A 9 20.01 -5.58 -4.66
C SER A 9 20.80 -4.55 -5.47
N CYS A 10 20.94 -4.74 -6.80
CA CYS A 10 21.59 -3.79 -7.68
C CYS A 10 20.61 -3.14 -8.67
N ILE A 11 20.96 -1.94 -9.14
CA ILE A 11 20.13 -1.16 -10.07
C ILE A 11 19.98 -1.87 -11.42
N GLU A 12 21.06 -2.49 -11.92
CA GLU A 12 21.09 -3.20 -13.19
C GLU A 12 20.11 -4.38 -13.18
N GLY A 13 20.08 -5.13 -12.07
CA GLY A 13 19.15 -6.23 -11.89
C GLY A 13 17.70 -5.75 -11.85
N ARG A 14 17.39 -4.68 -11.11
CA ARG A 14 16.03 -4.08 -11.08
C ARG A 14 15.58 -3.60 -12.45
N MET A 15 16.46 -2.94 -13.20
CA MET A 15 16.17 -2.46 -14.55
C MET A 15 15.99 -3.60 -15.54
N ALA A 16 16.77 -4.69 -15.41
CA ALA A 16 16.60 -5.89 -16.23
C ALA A 16 15.25 -6.56 -15.95
N MET A 17 14.88 -6.76 -14.68
CA MET A 17 13.60 -7.38 -14.30
C MET A 17 12.39 -6.56 -14.80
N THR A 18 12.47 -5.24 -14.71
CA THR A 18 11.41 -4.34 -15.20
C THR A 18 11.27 -4.41 -16.72
N ARG A 19 12.41 -4.42 -17.44
CA ARG A 19 12.42 -4.55 -18.91
C ARG A 19 11.86 -5.87 -19.42
N GLN A 20 12.07 -6.97 -18.68
CA GLN A 20 11.60 -8.29 -19.07
C GLN A 20 10.11 -8.55 -18.75
N GLY A 21 9.37 -7.53 -18.29
CA GLY A 21 7.93 -7.70 -18.02
C GLY A 21 7.64 -8.73 -16.92
N LEU A 22 8.59 -9.01 -16.02
CA LEU A 22 8.45 -10.07 -15.02
C LEU A 22 7.18 -9.93 -14.16
N LEU A 23 6.76 -8.67 -13.93
CA LEU A 23 5.57 -8.33 -13.16
C LEU A 23 4.25 -8.54 -13.90
N GLU A 24 4.25 -8.79 -15.21
CA GLU A 24 3.04 -9.01 -16.03
C GLU A 24 2.24 -10.25 -15.61
N HIS A 25 2.87 -11.14 -14.86
CA HIS A 25 2.28 -12.41 -14.44
C HIS A 25 1.53 -12.31 -13.09
N ILE A 26 1.56 -11.18 -12.37
CA ILE A 26 0.88 -11.08 -11.07
C ILE A 26 -0.63 -11.33 -11.17
N SER A 27 -1.27 -10.85 -12.25
CA SER A 27 -2.70 -11.02 -12.47
C SER A 27 -3.09 -12.50 -12.64
N GLN A 28 -2.15 -13.35 -13.07
CA GLN A 28 -2.35 -14.79 -13.16
C GLN A 28 -2.48 -15.45 -11.78
N PHE A 29 -2.00 -14.79 -10.72
CA PHE A 29 -2.12 -15.25 -9.34
C PHE A 29 -3.35 -14.71 -8.61
N HIS A 30 -4.23 -13.99 -9.31
CA HIS A 30 -5.44 -13.41 -8.72
C HIS A 30 -6.34 -14.49 -8.07
N PRO A 31 -6.94 -14.26 -6.88
CA PRO A 31 -7.79 -15.24 -6.20
C PRO A 31 -8.92 -15.81 -7.05
N HIS A 32 -9.50 -15.01 -7.97
CA HIS A 32 -10.54 -15.51 -8.87
C HIS A 32 -9.99 -16.41 -9.99
N VAL A 33 -8.71 -16.23 -10.37
CA VAL A 33 -8.02 -17.05 -11.39
C VAL A 33 -7.53 -18.36 -10.76
N THR A 34 -6.95 -18.28 -9.56
CA THR A 34 -6.36 -19.43 -8.84
C THR A 34 -7.38 -20.22 -8.01
N ARG A 35 -8.61 -19.71 -7.87
CA ARG A 35 -9.69 -20.26 -7.03
C ARG A 35 -9.25 -20.58 -5.59
N LEU A 36 -8.23 -19.88 -5.08
CA LEU A 36 -7.66 -20.08 -3.75
C LEU A 36 -7.24 -21.54 -3.45
N GLN A 37 -6.78 -22.30 -4.45
CA GLN A 37 -6.21 -23.63 -4.18
C GLN A 37 -4.96 -23.53 -3.30
N ARG A 38 -4.85 -24.38 -2.26
CA ARG A 38 -3.76 -24.33 -1.24
C ARG A 38 -2.34 -24.35 -1.83
N SER A 39 -2.13 -24.96 -2.99
CA SER A 39 -0.84 -25.00 -3.70
C SER A 39 -0.38 -23.62 -4.20
N HIS A 40 -1.28 -22.65 -4.35
CA HIS A 40 -0.97 -21.32 -4.87
C HIS A 40 -0.64 -20.29 -3.78
N THR A 41 -1.04 -20.52 -2.53
CA THR A 41 -0.83 -19.57 -1.42
C THR A 41 0.65 -19.31 -1.16
N ALA A 42 1.47 -20.36 -1.07
CA ALA A 42 2.92 -20.22 -0.87
C ALA A 42 3.60 -19.49 -2.04
N VAL A 43 3.14 -19.75 -3.27
CA VAL A 43 3.66 -19.07 -4.47
C VAL A 43 3.29 -17.58 -4.45
N ILE A 44 2.06 -17.25 -4.06
CA ILE A 44 1.61 -15.86 -3.89
C ILE A 44 2.43 -15.14 -2.82
N GLU A 45 2.67 -15.78 -1.67
CA GLU A 45 3.46 -15.19 -0.58
C GLU A 45 4.92 -14.93 -0.99
N GLU A 46 5.56 -15.87 -1.67
CA GLU A 46 6.91 -15.72 -2.20
C GLU A 46 6.98 -14.62 -3.27
N TRP A 47 5.99 -14.58 -4.16
CA TRP A 47 5.89 -13.57 -5.21
C TRP A 47 5.69 -12.17 -4.61
N LEU A 48 4.76 -12.02 -3.65
CA LEU A 48 4.51 -10.75 -2.97
C LEU A 48 5.71 -10.31 -2.13
N THR A 49 6.47 -11.24 -1.56
CA THR A 49 7.72 -10.92 -0.86
C THR A 49 8.73 -10.29 -1.80
N PHE A 50 8.90 -10.89 -2.99
CA PHE A 50 9.73 -10.30 -4.02
C PHE A 50 9.21 -8.93 -4.48
N TYR A 51 7.90 -8.81 -4.75
CA TYR A 51 7.36 -7.57 -5.29
C TYR A 51 7.41 -6.42 -4.29
N GLU A 52 7.12 -6.70 -3.01
CA GLU A 52 7.27 -5.72 -1.94
C GLU A 52 8.71 -5.18 -1.91
N ILE A 53 9.73 -6.04 -1.97
CA ILE A 53 11.13 -5.61 -2.02
C ILE A 53 11.42 -4.76 -3.27
N LEU A 54 10.97 -5.21 -4.45
CA LEU A 54 11.19 -4.49 -5.71
C LEU A 54 10.56 -3.08 -5.67
N THR A 55 9.35 -2.96 -5.11
CA THR A 55 8.63 -1.67 -5.00
C THR A 55 9.24 -0.72 -3.97
N ARG A 56 10.20 -1.16 -3.13
CA ARG A 56 10.98 -0.22 -2.31
C ARG A 56 11.85 0.70 -3.16
N TYR A 57 12.10 0.35 -4.42
CA TYR A 57 12.92 1.12 -5.34
C TYR A 57 12.09 1.75 -6.46
N PRO A 58 12.49 2.91 -7.02
CA PRO A 58 11.73 3.62 -8.05
C PRO A 58 11.37 2.75 -9.26
N GLU A 59 12.26 1.85 -9.69
CA GLU A 59 12.06 1.01 -10.88
C GLU A 59 10.88 0.04 -10.71
N GLY A 60 10.57 -0.33 -9.47
CA GLY A 60 9.48 -1.24 -9.12
C GLY A 60 8.16 -0.56 -8.79
N ARG A 61 8.13 0.78 -8.64
CA ARG A 61 6.99 1.51 -8.06
C ARG A 61 5.87 1.82 -9.04
N ALA A 62 5.95 1.43 -10.30
CA ALA A 62 4.85 1.65 -11.23
C ALA A 62 3.53 1.09 -10.68
N ALA A 63 2.54 1.98 -10.45
CA ALA A 63 1.24 1.60 -9.87
C ALA A 63 0.44 0.72 -10.84
N LYS A 64 0.63 -0.60 -10.72
CA LYS A 64 -0.04 -1.62 -11.55
C LYS A 64 -0.82 -2.59 -10.67
N TYR A 65 -1.79 -3.28 -11.27
CA TYR A 65 -2.50 -4.41 -10.66
C TYR A 65 -3.27 -4.06 -9.37
N LEU A 66 -3.75 -2.82 -9.26
CA LEU A 66 -4.48 -2.32 -8.08
C LEU A 66 -5.71 -3.18 -7.75
N THR A 67 -6.43 -3.67 -8.76
CA THR A 67 -7.57 -4.60 -8.57
C THR A 67 -7.13 -5.92 -7.94
N VAL A 68 -6.00 -6.48 -8.37
CA VAL A 68 -5.46 -7.74 -7.83
C VAL A 68 -5.01 -7.55 -6.39
N LEU A 69 -4.27 -6.47 -6.11
CA LEU A 69 -3.83 -6.14 -4.76
C LEU A 69 -5.03 -5.89 -3.83
N THR A 70 -6.07 -5.21 -4.31
CA THR A 70 -7.33 -5.00 -3.57
C THR A 70 -7.98 -6.32 -3.19
N ALA A 71 -8.11 -7.26 -4.13
CA ALA A 71 -8.66 -8.58 -3.85
C ALA A 71 -7.83 -9.36 -2.83
N LEU A 72 -6.49 -9.31 -2.94
CA LEU A 72 -5.58 -9.96 -2.01
C LEU A 72 -5.71 -9.37 -0.59
N ILE A 73 -5.91 -8.06 -0.46
CA ILE A 73 -6.12 -7.41 0.84
C ILE A 73 -7.42 -7.85 1.49
N GLN A 74 -8.49 -8.04 0.70
CA GLN A 74 -9.82 -8.38 1.20
C GLN A 74 -10.00 -9.85 1.57
N GLN A 75 -9.41 -10.76 0.80
CA GLN A 75 -9.80 -12.18 0.82
C GLN A 75 -8.72 -13.12 1.35
N SER A 76 -7.55 -12.60 1.73
CA SER A 76 -6.38 -13.42 2.08
C SER A 76 -6.05 -13.40 3.57
N ASN A 77 -5.14 -14.31 3.95
CA ASN A 77 -4.56 -14.34 5.30
C ASN A 77 -3.77 -13.05 5.60
N VAL A 78 -3.43 -12.86 6.88
CA VAL A 78 -2.72 -11.66 7.38
C VAL A 78 -1.40 -11.41 6.64
N GLY A 79 -0.61 -12.45 6.34
CA GLY A 79 0.69 -12.30 5.68
C GLY A 79 0.59 -11.79 4.24
N ILE A 80 -0.33 -12.36 3.45
CA ILE A 80 -0.60 -11.90 2.08
C ILE A 80 -1.16 -10.48 2.09
N ARG A 81 -2.17 -10.24 2.95
CA ARG A 81 -2.80 -8.92 3.09
C ARG A 81 -1.75 -7.87 3.41
N ARG A 82 -0.91 -8.11 4.42
CA ARG A 82 0.12 -7.16 4.86
C ARG A 82 1.06 -6.76 3.72
N LYS A 83 1.60 -7.73 2.98
CA LYS A 83 2.51 -7.47 1.85
C LYS A 83 1.82 -6.66 0.76
N ALA A 84 0.56 -6.98 0.45
CA ALA A 84 -0.20 -6.22 -0.53
C ALA A 84 -0.45 -4.76 -0.09
N VAL A 85 -0.72 -4.52 1.19
CA VAL A 85 -0.82 -3.17 1.76
C VAL A 85 0.52 -2.42 1.69
N GLU A 86 1.63 -3.08 2.01
CA GLU A 86 2.99 -2.51 1.92
C GLU A 86 3.36 -2.11 0.48
N ILE A 87 2.98 -2.93 -0.51
CA ILE A 87 3.15 -2.62 -1.94
C ILE A 87 2.34 -1.37 -2.34
N LEU A 88 1.06 -1.28 -1.91
CA LEU A 88 0.24 -0.09 -2.18
C LEU A 88 0.84 1.18 -1.56
N ARG A 89 1.37 1.10 -0.34
CA ARG A 89 2.12 2.19 0.30
C ARG A 89 3.34 2.57 -0.54
N ASN A 90 4.11 1.59 -1.01
CA ASN A 90 5.30 1.85 -1.82
C ASN A 90 4.96 2.54 -3.15
N PHE A 91 3.83 2.20 -3.80
CA PHE A 91 3.35 2.94 -4.97
C PHE A 91 3.03 4.40 -4.67
N ALA A 92 2.39 4.67 -3.52
CA ALA A 92 2.02 6.02 -3.11
C ALA A 92 3.22 6.91 -2.75
N MET A 93 4.37 6.31 -2.44
CA MET A 93 5.64 7.02 -2.22
C MET A 93 6.30 7.54 -3.51
N ASP A 94 5.79 7.17 -4.68
CA ASP A 94 6.20 7.75 -5.95
C ASP A 94 5.22 8.87 -6.36
N SER A 95 5.74 10.09 -6.45
CA SER A 95 4.94 11.27 -6.81
C SER A 95 4.34 11.15 -8.22
N ALA A 96 4.99 10.41 -9.13
CA ALA A 96 4.48 10.16 -10.48
C ALA A 96 3.16 9.37 -10.46
N ASN A 97 2.94 8.52 -9.45
CA ASN A 97 1.71 7.75 -9.32
C ASN A 97 0.55 8.52 -8.69
N THR A 98 0.82 9.67 -8.04
CA THR A 98 -0.17 10.32 -7.17
C THR A 98 -1.49 10.62 -7.90
N ALA A 99 -1.42 11.17 -9.12
CA ALA A 99 -2.61 11.49 -9.90
C ALA A 99 -3.42 10.24 -10.29
N ALA A 100 -2.73 9.16 -10.68
CA ALA A 100 -3.36 7.90 -11.06
C ALA A 100 -4.02 7.21 -9.85
N LEU A 101 -3.33 7.18 -8.70
CA LEU A 101 -3.85 6.59 -7.47
C LEU A 101 -5.08 7.33 -6.94
N LEU A 102 -5.06 8.67 -6.93
CA LEU A 102 -6.23 9.48 -6.51
C LEU A 102 -7.46 9.25 -7.41
N SER A 103 -7.23 8.98 -8.70
CA SER A 103 -8.30 8.74 -9.67
C SER A 103 -8.76 7.27 -9.67
N SER A 104 -8.02 6.37 -9.01
CA SER A 104 -8.34 4.95 -8.94
C SER A 104 -9.36 4.67 -7.85
N GLU A 105 -10.56 4.24 -8.26
CA GLU A 105 -11.61 3.84 -7.31
C GLU A 105 -11.17 2.66 -6.44
N ASP A 106 -10.48 1.67 -7.03
CA ASP A 106 -9.95 0.51 -6.31
C ASP A 106 -8.98 0.92 -5.20
N PHE A 107 -8.01 1.79 -5.51
CA PHE A 107 -7.08 2.29 -4.50
C PHE A 107 -7.81 3.06 -3.40
N MET A 108 -8.66 4.02 -3.77
CA MET A 108 -9.36 4.88 -2.80
C MET A 108 -10.33 4.08 -1.91
N ARG A 109 -11.01 3.07 -2.47
CA ARG A 109 -11.88 2.15 -1.73
C ARG A 109 -11.06 1.29 -0.76
N THR A 110 -9.95 0.73 -1.23
CA THR A 110 -9.05 -0.11 -0.42
C THR A 110 -8.45 0.66 0.75
N VAL A 111 -7.97 1.89 0.52
CA VAL A 111 -7.46 2.75 1.61
C VAL A 111 -8.54 3.00 2.66
N LYS A 112 -9.75 3.38 2.25
CA LYS A 112 -10.86 3.60 3.21
C LYS A 112 -11.18 2.35 4.02
N MET A 113 -11.23 1.19 3.36
CA MET A 113 -11.49 -0.10 4.00
C MET A 113 -10.39 -0.47 5.01
N ILE A 114 -9.12 -0.24 4.69
CA ILE A 114 -8.01 -0.49 5.62
C ILE A 114 -8.12 0.42 6.85
N LEU A 115 -8.47 1.70 6.66
CA LEU A 115 -8.66 2.64 7.76
C LEU A 115 -9.85 2.24 8.66
N ASP A 116 -10.91 1.68 8.09
CA ASP A 116 -12.05 1.15 8.87
C ASP A 116 -11.75 -0.17 9.59
N GLY A 117 -10.66 -0.84 9.23
CA GLY A 117 -10.22 -2.08 9.86
C GLY A 117 -9.68 -1.88 11.28
N SER A 118 -9.22 -2.97 11.90
CA SER A 118 -8.65 -2.97 13.26
C SER A 118 -7.15 -3.28 13.29
N ASP A 119 -6.55 -3.66 12.17
CA ASP A 119 -5.12 -3.97 12.06
C ASP A 119 -4.30 -2.67 12.02
N ARG A 120 -3.61 -2.36 13.12
CA ARG A 120 -2.88 -1.10 13.31
C ARG A 120 -1.71 -0.92 12.34
N GLU A 121 -1.07 -2.00 11.94
CA GLU A 121 0.05 -1.94 10.99
C GLU A 121 -0.47 -1.69 9.56
N ASP A 122 -1.60 -2.31 9.18
CA ASP A 122 -2.25 -1.98 7.91
C ASP A 122 -2.74 -0.53 7.89
N GLN A 123 -3.36 -0.05 8.98
CA GLN A 123 -3.75 1.35 9.15
C GLN A 123 -2.54 2.30 9.04
N LEU A 124 -1.40 1.95 9.64
CA LEU A 124 -0.17 2.74 9.55
C LEU A 124 0.32 2.82 8.11
N ASN A 125 0.36 1.70 7.40
CA ASN A 125 0.79 1.66 6.01
C ASN A 125 -0.13 2.49 5.08
N ALA A 126 -1.45 2.39 5.25
CA ALA A 126 -2.40 3.23 4.51
C ALA A 126 -2.23 4.72 4.82
N SER A 127 -1.91 5.04 6.07
CA SER A 127 -1.70 6.43 6.51
C SER A 127 -0.40 7.02 5.98
N VAL A 128 0.69 6.25 6.00
CA VAL A 128 1.94 6.64 5.36
C VAL A 128 1.74 6.84 3.86
N ALA A 129 0.96 5.98 3.19
CA ALA A 129 0.61 6.16 1.78
C ALA A 129 -0.08 7.52 1.53
N ILE A 130 -1.10 7.85 2.35
CA ILE A 130 -1.80 9.14 2.29
C ILE A 130 -0.81 10.30 2.53
N TRP A 131 -0.01 10.22 3.61
CA TRP A 131 0.97 11.24 3.95
C TRP A 131 1.93 11.51 2.79
N SER A 132 2.51 10.46 2.20
CA SER A 132 3.44 10.58 1.08
C SER A 132 2.83 11.26 -0.14
N MET A 133 1.54 11.04 -0.39
CA MET A 133 0.83 11.68 -1.49
C MET A 133 0.51 13.15 -1.22
N ILE A 134 0.26 13.56 0.04
CA ILE A 134 -0.20 14.92 0.36
C ILE A 134 0.89 15.88 0.83
N ALA A 135 2.00 15.39 1.39
CA ALA A 135 2.97 16.20 2.14
C ALA A 135 3.50 17.42 1.37
N ASN A 136 3.63 17.32 0.05
CA ASN A 136 4.07 18.41 -0.82
C ASN A 136 3.21 18.55 -2.08
N ASN A 137 1.92 18.22 -1.99
CA ASN A 137 1.03 18.22 -3.15
C ASN A 137 -0.35 18.80 -2.81
N THR A 138 -0.53 20.09 -3.10
CA THR A 138 -1.78 20.82 -2.81
C THR A 138 -2.99 20.22 -3.51
N ARG A 139 -2.83 19.71 -4.74
CA ARG A 139 -3.92 19.06 -5.48
C ARG A 139 -4.32 17.75 -4.82
N ALA A 140 -3.36 16.93 -4.41
CA ALA A 140 -3.62 15.69 -3.69
C ALA A 140 -4.27 15.97 -2.33
N LYS A 141 -3.76 16.95 -1.59
CA LYS A 141 -4.34 17.43 -0.34
C LYS A 141 -5.82 17.79 -0.51
N ASN A 142 -6.15 18.64 -1.49
CA ASN A 142 -7.54 19.05 -1.74
C ASN A 142 -8.43 17.86 -2.16
N ALA A 143 -7.90 16.95 -2.99
CA ALA A 143 -8.61 15.73 -3.36
C ALA A 143 -8.93 14.88 -2.12
N ILE A 144 -7.95 14.60 -1.26
CA ILE A 144 -8.14 13.81 -0.03
C ILE A 144 -9.11 14.51 0.94
N LYS A 145 -9.01 15.84 1.12
CA LYS A 145 -9.94 16.62 1.97
C LYS A 145 -11.40 16.45 1.56
N SER A 146 -11.67 16.30 0.26
CA SER A 146 -13.02 16.10 -0.27
C SER A 146 -13.60 14.70 -0.06
N THR A 147 -12.84 13.79 0.56
CA THR A 147 -13.27 12.41 0.82
C THR A 147 -13.62 12.18 2.30
N SER A 148 -14.07 10.97 2.64
CA SER A 148 -14.27 10.52 4.02
C SER A 148 -12.97 10.20 4.77
N ILE A 149 -11.80 10.20 4.10
CA ILE A 149 -10.51 9.79 4.71
C ILE A 149 -10.13 10.63 5.93
N PRO A 150 -10.22 11.99 5.91
CA PRO A 150 -9.86 12.79 7.07
C PRO A 150 -10.65 12.42 8.33
N GLY A 151 -11.95 12.17 8.21
CA GLY A 151 -12.79 11.73 9.32
C GLY A 151 -12.39 10.36 9.88
N LYS A 152 -12.00 9.42 9.01
CA LYS A 152 -11.51 8.09 9.42
C LYS A 152 -10.18 8.19 10.17
N LEU A 153 -9.24 9.01 9.68
CA LEU A 153 -7.96 9.27 10.36
C LEU A 153 -8.18 9.90 11.74
N GLN A 154 -9.10 10.87 11.84
CA GLN A 154 -9.45 11.49 13.13
C GLN A 154 -10.05 10.47 14.11
N ALA A 155 -10.91 9.58 13.64
CA ALA A 155 -11.49 8.52 14.47
C ALA A 155 -10.41 7.57 15.01
N ILE A 156 -9.46 7.14 14.17
CA ILE A 156 -8.32 6.32 14.59
C ILE A 156 -7.48 7.05 15.63
N GLN A 157 -7.16 8.32 15.38
CA GLN A 157 -6.38 9.14 16.32
C GLN A 157 -7.07 9.23 17.70
N ASN A 158 -8.37 9.50 17.72
CA ASN A 158 -9.15 9.58 18.95
C ASN A 158 -9.16 8.24 19.70
N ASN A 159 -9.32 7.12 18.99
CA ASN A 159 -9.27 5.78 19.58
C ASN A 159 -7.89 5.48 20.20
N LEU A 160 -6.80 5.91 19.58
CA LEU A 160 -5.45 5.75 20.12
C LEU A 160 -5.25 6.57 21.39
N ILE A 161 -5.75 7.82 21.42
CA ILE A 161 -5.72 8.69 22.61
C ILE A 161 -6.50 8.04 23.76
N LEU A 162 -7.73 7.58 23.51
CA LEU A 162 -8.57 6.93 24.51
C LEU A 162 -7.94 5.65 25.06
N ALA A 163 -7.17 4.94 24.24
CA ALA A 163 -6.45 3.73 24.63
C ALA A 163 -5.09 4.01 25.31
N GLY A 164 -4.70 5.29 25.51
CA GLY A 164 -3.40 5.66 26.07
C GLY A 164 -2.21 5.34 25.15
N ASN A 165 -2.44 5.07 23.87
CA ASN A 165 -1.43 4.63 22.89
C ASN A 165 -0.86 5.82 22.09
N THR A 166 -0.34 6.84 22.78
CA THR A 166 0.12 8.09 22.16
C THR A 166 1.64 8.15 22.04
N GLU A 167 2.36 7.91 23.14
CA GLU A 167 3.83 8.03 23.18
C GLU A 167 4.51 6.86 22.46
N GLY A 168 5.48 7.17 21.58
CA GLY A 168 6.21 6.18 20.80
C GLY A 168 5.38 5.45 19.73
N ASN A 169 4.09 5.75 19.59
CA ASN A 169 3.21 5.07 18.64
C ASN A 169 3.32 5.69 17.23
N HIS A 170 3.95 4.95 16.31
CA HIS A 170 4.15 5.41 14.93
C HIS A 170 2.84 5.72 14.18
N LEU A 171 1.76 4.98 14.45
CA LEU A 171 0.45 5.25 13.85
C LEU A 171 -0.11 6.58 14.35
N TYR A 172 -0.03 6.85 15.66
CA TYR A 172 -0.43 8.12 16.24
C TYR A 172 0.37 9.28 15.64
N SER A 173 1.70 9.18 15.58
CA SER A 173 2.55 10.21 14.97
C SER A 173 2.22 10.43 13.49
N SER A 174 1.89 9.38 12.75
CA SER A 174 1.44 9.48 11.36
C SER A 174 0.12 10.25 11.24
N MET A 175 -0.88 9.93 12.08
CA MET A 175 -2.17 10.65 12.12
C MET A 175 -1.96 12.14 12.39
N GLU A 176 -1.12 12.46 13.38
CA GLU A 176 -0.85 13.83 13.80
C GLU A 176 -0.23 14.64 12.66
N ASN A 177 0.75 14.07 11.96
CA ASN A 177 1.40 14.71 10.82
C ASN A 177 0.43 14.96 9.66
N ILE A 178 -0.45 13.99 9.38
CA ILE A 178 -1.47 14.15 8.33
C ILE A 178 -2.48 15.23 8.72
N SER A 179 -2.94 15.24 9.97
CA SER A 179 -3.89 16.23 10.48
C SER A 179 -3.33 17.66 10.33
N LYS A 180 -2.06 17.88 10.71
CA LYS A 180 -1.36 19.16 10.50
C LYS A 180 -1.36 19.59 9.03
N ILE A 181 -1.14 18.68 8.10
CA ILE A 181 -1.14 18.97 6.66
C ILE A 181 -2.55 19.28 6.16
N LEU A 182 -3.57 18.55 6.62
CA LEU A 182 -4.96 18.69 6.15
C LEU A 182 -5.72 19.85 6.81
N MET A 183 -5.30 20.36 7.96
CA MET A 183 -5.97 21.48 8.65
C MET A 183 -5.44 22.87 8.26
N VAL A 184 -4.27 22.94 7.62
CA VAL A 184 -3.78 24.14 6.89
C VAL A 184 -4.45 24.24 5.53
#